data_AF-A0AB34NYY6-F1
#
_entry.id   AF-A0AB34NYY6-F1
#
_cell.length_a   1.000
_cell.length_b   1.000
_cell.length_c   1.000
_cell.angle_alpha   90.00
_cell.angle_beta   90.00
_cell.angle_gamma   90.00
#
_symmetry.space_group_name_H-M   'P 1'
#
loop_
_entity.id
_entity.type
_entity.pdbx_description
1 polymer ?
#
loop_
_entity_poly.entity_id
_entity_poly.type
_entity_poly.pdbx_seq_one_letter_code
_entity_poly.pdbx_strand_id
1 'polypeptide(L)'
;MQAQPVILGLLNNQNISVREVSEISKVPFSTLNNAMKKPIETWSIRVLNAFALALNQAPSKLLEILQPNGYELRIDNDAQTIQGVYIPDKVLFTQIRFVVENQHLEGWKPDKKDIEYLLDRAYNPDPELDDAIDKLVGDKVDAR
;
A
#
# COMPACT_ATOMS: atom_id res chain seq x y z
N MET A 1 10.53 10.99 12.82
CA MET A 1 10.59 12.19 11.93
C MET A 1 9.57 13.23 12.43
N GLN A 2 9.77 14.56 12.28
CA GLN A 2 8.71 15.51 12.67
C GLN A 2 7.56 15.45 11.66
N ALA A 3 6.37 15.03 12.10
CA ALA A 3 5.18 14.88 11.24
C ALA A 3 4.57 16.21 10.79
N GLN A 4 4.83 17.27 11.56
CA GLN A 4 4.21 18.59 11.41
C GLN A 4 4.34 19.22 10.01
N PRO A 5 5.54 19.36 9.41
CA PRO A 5 5.66 20.02 8.11
C PRO A 5 4.95 19.26 7.00
N VAL A 6 4.96 17.92 7.04
CA VAL A 6 4.34 17.08 6.02
C VAL A 6 2.82 17.17 6.10
N ILE A 7 2.23 16.99 7.29
CA ILE A 7 0.77 17.04 7.44
C ILE A 7 0.21 18.43 7.14
N LEU A 8 0.90 19.51 7.54
CA LEU A 8 0.48 20.86 7.21
C LEU A 8 0.56 21.14 5.71
N GLY A 9 1.59 20.62 5.02
CA GLY A 9 1.67 20.70 3.56
C GLY A 9 0.50 20.01 2.86
N LEU A 10 0.16 18.78 3.28
CA LEU A 10 -0.97 18.03 2.73
C LEU A 10 -2.31 18.77 2.93
N LEU A 11 -2.54 19.27 4.14
CA LEU A 11 -3.75 20.02 4.47
C LEU A 11 -3.86 21.33 3.67
N ASN A 12 -2.76 22.07 3.56
CA ASN A 12 -2.71 23.32 2.80
C ASN A 12 -3.00 23.10 1.31
N ASN A 13 -2.51 22.00 0.73
CA ASN A 13 -2.78 21.66 -0.68
C ASN A 13 -4.27 21.40 -0.98
N GLN A 14 -5.04 20.98 0.03
CA GLN A 14 -6.49 20.77 -0.11
C GLN A 14 -7.31 21.94 0.47
N ASN A 15 -6.66 23.04 0.91
CA ASN A 15 -7.28 24.16 1.62
C ASN A 15 -8.07 23.75 2.88
N ILE A 16 -7.60 22.71 3.59
CA ILE A 16 -8.23 22.22 4.81
C ILE A 16 -7.47 22.75 6.03
N SER A 17 -8.19 23.33 6.98
CA SER A 17 -7.64 23.71 8.28
C SER A 17 -7.76 22.57 9.31
N VAL A 18 -6.92 22.60 10.34
CA VAL A 18 -7.00 21.63 11.45
C VAL A 18 -8.31 21.76 12.24
N ARG A 19 -8.98 22.93 12.17
CA ARG A 19 -10.32 23.11 12.74
C ARG A 19 -11.35 22.31 11.96
N GLU A 20 -11.30 22.35 10.63
CA GLU A 20 -12.16 21.51 9.79
C GLU A 20 -11.90 20.02 10.02
N VAL A 21 -10.64 19.60 10.17
CA VAL A 21 -10.32 18.20 10.55
C VAL A 21 -11.02 17.82 11.86
N SER A 22 -11.02 18.72 12.84
CA SER A 22 -11.69 18.51 14.13
C SER A 22 -13.21 18.35 13.97
N GLU A 23 -13.83 19.19 13.15
CA GLU A 23 -15.26 19.19 12.89
C GLU A 23 -15.72 17.95 12.13
N ILE A 24 -14.95 17.51 11.13
CA ILE A 24 -15.24 16.32 10.32
C ILE A 24 -15.07 15.05 11.17
N SER A 25 -13.95 14.91 11.85
CA SER A 25 -13.58 13.68 12.58
C SER A 25 -14.16 13.56 13.98
N LYS A 26 -14.72 14.66 14.52
CA LYS A 26 -15.13 14.78 15.93
C LYS A 26 -13.99 14.53 16.91
N VAL A 27 -12.73 14.69 16.48
CA VAL A 27 -11.56 14.68 17.37
C VAL A 27 -11.28 16.10 17.82
N PRO A 28 -11.09 16.38 19.13
CA PRO A 28 -10.86 17.74 19.61
C PRO A 28 -9.65 18.41 18.95
N PHE A 29 -9.80 19.69 18.59
CA PHE A 29 -8.72 20.48 18.00
C PHE A 29 -7.44 20.46 18.85
N SER A 30 -7.57 20.53 20.18
CA SER A 30 -6.44 20.45 21.10
C SER A 30 -5.67 19.13 20.97
N THR A 31 -6.39 18.01 20.82
CA THR A 31 -5.80 16.69 20.58
C THR A 31 -5.03 16.66 19.26
N LEU A 32 -5.63 17.14 18.18
CA LEU A 32 -5.00 17.20 16.85
C LEU A 32 -3.76 18.11 16.86
N ASN A 33 -3.88 19.32 17.41
CA ASN A 33 -2.81 20.30 17.50
C ASN A 33 -1.64 19.83 18.37
N ASN A 34 -1.91 19.13 19.46
CA ASN A 34 -0.88 18.55 20.30
C ASN A 34 -0.17 17.37 19.62
N ALA A 35 -0.90 16.55 18.87
CA ALA A 35 -0.31 15.44 18.12
C ALA A 35 0.63 15.95 17.02
N MET A 36 0.23 16.98 16.26
CA MET A 36 1.07 17.55 15.19
C MET A 36 2.47 17.98 15.66
N LYS A 37 2.61 18.39 16.91
CA LYS A 37 3.89 18.83 17.50
C LYS A 37 4.79 17.68 17.95
N LYS A 38 4.32 16.44 17.83
CA LYS A 38 5.02 15.23 18.28
C LYS A 38 5.37 14.34 17.07
N PRO A 39 6.37 13.44 17.23
CA PRO A 39 6.69 12.45 16.22
C PRO A 39 5.48 11.56 15.86
N ILE A 40 5.37 11.15 14.60
CA ILE A 40 4.24 10.35 14.09
C ILE A 40 4.07 9.02 14.83
N GLU A 41 5.19 8.46 15.31
CA GLU A 41 5.29 7.24 16.09
C GLU A 41 4.52 7.33 17.43
N THR A 42 4.19 8.55 17.87
CA THR A 42 3.43 8.81 19.11
C THR A 42 1.95 9.09 18.88
N TRP A 43 1.51 9.17 17.62
CA TRP A 43 0.11 9.46 17.31
C TRP A 43 -0.76 8.25 17.59
N SER A 44 -1.94 8.49 18.15
CA SER A 44 -2.94 7.43 18.24
C SER A 44 -3.56 7.17 16.87
N ILE A 45 -4.04 5.93 16.65
CA ILE A 45 -4.80 5.56 15.45
C ILE A 45 -5.99 6.51 15.24
N ARG A 46 -6.64 6.97 16.32
CA ARG A 46 -7.72 7.96 16.26
C ARG A 46 -7.30 9.27 15.60
N VAL A 47 -6.09 9.76 15.90
CA VAL A 47 -5.55 10.98 15.29
C VAL A 47 -5.20 10.75 13.82
N LEU A 48 -4.53 9.63 13.51
CA LEU A 48 -4.22 9.27 12.12
C LEU A 48 -5.49 9.18 11.26
N ASN A 49 -6.51 8.48 11.76
CA ASN A 49 -7.80 8.34 11.08
C ASN A 49 -8.52 9.67 10.90
N ALA A 50 -8.41 10.60 11.85
CA ALA A 50 -9.02 11.92 11.74
C ALA A 50 -8.43 12.73 10.58
N PHE A 51 -7.11 12.77 10.46
CA PHE A 51 -6.45 13.45 9.36
C PHE A 51 -6.69 12.73 8.02
N ALA A 52 -6.63 11.40 7.99
CA ALA A 52 -6.89 10.61 6.79
C ALA A 52 -8.31 10.82 6.26
N LEU A 53 -9.31 10.82 7.15
CA LEU A 53 -10.70 11.11 6.82
C LEU A 53 -10.85 12.51 6.19
N ALA A 54 -10.26 13.53 6.79
CA ALA A 54 -10.35 14.90 6.27
C ALA A 54 -9.65 15.05 4.90
N LEU A 55 -8.51 14.38 4.71
CA LEU A 55 -7.76 14.38 3.45
C LEU A 55 -8.36 13.48 2.36
N ASN A 56 -9.47 12.78 2.66
CA ASN A 56 -10.08 11.76 1.82
C ASN A 56 -9.06 10.68 1.37
N GLN A 57 -8.28 10.17 2.33
CA GLN A 57 -7.25 9.15 2.11
C GLN A 57 -7.43 7.97 3.06
N ALA A 58 -6.91 6.81 2.66
CA ALA A 58 -6.78 5.67 3.56
C ALA A 58 -5.75 5.98 4.67
N PRO A 59 -6.00 5.62 5.94
CA PRO A 59 -5.04 5.82 7.03
C PRO A 59 -3.67 5.17 6.78
N SER A 60 -3.65 4.01 6.13
CA SER A 60 -2.42 3.33 5.70
C SER A 60 -1.62 4.19 4.73
N LYS A 61 -2.28 4.74 3.71
CA LYS A 61 -1.64 5.62 2.73
C LYS A 61 -1.07 6.88 3.38
N LEU A 62 -1.83 7.49 4.31
CA LEU A 62 -1.35 8.66 5.04
C LEU A 62 -0.14 8.32 5.93
N LEU A 63 -0.18 7.17 6.62
CA LEU A 63 0.94 6.71 7.43
C LEU A 63 2.22 6.53 6.60
N GLU A 64 2.11 5.95 5.41
CA GLU A 64 3.25 5.80 4.49
C GLU A 64 3.83 7.13 4.02
N ILE A 65 3.00 8.16 3.84
CA ILE A 65 3.49 9.50 3.48
C ILE A 65 4.20 10.16 4.67
N LEU A 66 3.62 10.05 5.86
CA LEU A 66 4.14 10.67 7.09
C LEU A 66 5.37 9.95 7.64
N GLN A 67 5.45 8.65 7.39
CA GLN A 67 6.55 7.77 7.72
C GLN A 67 6.79 6.88 6.52
N PRO A 68 7.59 7.34 5.54
CA PRO A 68 8.01 6.51 4.42
C PRO A 68 8.64 5.24 4.99
N ASN A 69 7.89 4.15 4.92
CA ASN A 69 8.42 2.84 5.26
C ASN A 69 9.52 2.59 4.23
N GLY A 70 10.68 2.08 4.66
CA GLY A 70 11.79 1.69 3.78
C GLY A 70 11.46 0.50 2.88
N TYR A 71 10.18 0.30 2.55
CA TYR A 71 9.76 -0.64 1.54
C TYR A 71 10.29 -0.17 0.19
N GLU A 72 11.04 -1.06 -0.43
CA GLU A 72 11.53 -0.95 -1.79
C GLU A 72 11.16 -2.25 -2.49
N LEU A 73 10.61 -2.14 -3.71
CA LEU A 73 10.50 -3.30 -4.57
C LEU A 73 11.90 -3.67 -5.04
N ARG A 74 12.45 -4.76 -4.49
CA ARG A 74 13.80 -5.22 -4.81
C ARG A 74 13.74 -6.24 -5.93
N ILE A 75 14.27 -5.88 -7.10
CA ILE A 75 14.42 -6.77 -8.25
C ILE A 75 15.89 -6.77 -8.67
N ASP A 76 16.47 -7.95 -8.77
CA ASP A 76 17.81 -8.16 -9.31
C ASP A 76 17.70 -9.01 -10.57
N ASN A 77 18.00 -8.41 -11.72
CA ASN A 77 17.92 -9.07 -13.02
C ASN A 77 19.07 -10.05 -13.26
N ASP A 78 20.25 -9.79 -12.69
CA ASP A 78 21.43 -10.63 -12.87
C ASP A 78 21.31 -11.88 -12.00
N ALA A 79 20.88 -11.71 -10.75
CA ALA A 79 20.62 -12.81 -9.83
C ALA A 79 19.26 -13.50 -10.07
N GLN A 80 18.40 -12.96 -10.93
CA GLN A 80 17.02 -13.41 -11.14
C GLN A 80 16.21 -13.51 -9.84
N THR A 81 16.26 -12.44 -9.04
CA THR A 81 15.51 -12.40 -7.77
C THR A 81 14.47 -11.29 -7.73
N ILE A 82 13.33 -11.58 -7.11
CA ILE A 82 12.28 -10.61 -6.78
C ILE A 82 12.00 -10.75 -5.29
N GLN A 83 12.17 -9.65 -4.54
CA GLN A 83 12.13 -9.64 -3.08
C GLN A 83 12.99 -10.73 -2.40
N GLY A 84 14.11 -11.08 -3.03
CA GLY A 84 15.04 -12.11 -2.55
C GLY A 84 14.61 -13.55 -2.83
N VAL A 85 13.52 -13.77 -3.57
CA VAL A 85 13.15 -15.10 -4.09
C VAL A 85 13.85 -15.33 -5.42
N TYR A 86 14.65 -16.39 -5.51
CA TYR A 86 15.33 -16.79 -6.73
C TYR A 86 14.37 -17.55 -7.66
N ILE A 87 14.30 -17.13 -8.92
CA ILE A 87 13.50 -17.76 -9.97
C ILE A 87 14.47 -18.28 -11.05
N PRO A 88 14.74 -19.60 -11.10
CA PRO A 88 15.78 -20.14 -11.98
C PRO A 88 15.48 -19.99 -13.47
N ASP A 89 14.21 -20.12 -13.85
CA ASP A 89 13.77 -20.02 -15.24
C ASP A 89 13.64 -18.56 -15.67
N LYS A 90 14.40 -18.18 -16.72
CA LYS A 90 14.46 -16.81 -17.25
C LYS A 90 13.12 -16.29 -17.77
N VAL A 91 12.36 -17.15 -18.42
CA VAL A 91 11.07 -16.78 -19.02
C VAL A 91 10.07 -16.54 -17.89
N LEU A 92 10.02 -17.44 -16.93
CA LEU A 92 9.15 -17.33 -15.77
C LEU A 92 9.50 -16.13 -14.88
N PHE A 93 10.81 -15.89 -14.65
CA PHE A 93 11.28 -14.69 -13.97
C PHE A 93 10.74 -13.42 -14.64
N THR A 94 10.83 -13.34 -15.97
CA THR A 94 10.36 -12.18 -16.73
C THR A 94 8.84 -11.99 -16.60
N GLN A 95 8.07 -13.08 -16.64
CA GLN A 95 6.61 -13.04 -16.50
C GLN A 95 6.18 -12.59 -15.10
N ILE A 96 6.74 -13.21 -14.05
CA ILE A 96 6.44 -12.84 -12.66
C ILE A 96 6.88 -11.40 -12.40
N ARG A 97 8.07 -10.98 -12.88
CA ARG A 97 8.54 -9.60 -12.78
C ARG A 97 7.55 -8.61 -13.38
N PHE A 98 7.05 -8.88 -14.58
CA PHE A 98 6.10 -7.99 -15.25
C PHE A 98 4.79 -7.83 -14.47
N VAL A 99 4.22 -8.92 -13.95
CA VAL A 99 3.00 -8.85 -13.11
C VAL A 99 3.27 -8.05 -11.84
N VAL A 100 4.39 -8.33 -11.18
CA VAL A 100 4.81 -7.64 -9.96
C VAL A 100 5.02 -6.15 -10.18
N GLU A 101 5.74 -5.75 -11.23
CA GLU A 101 6.00 -4.34 -11.55
C GLU A 101 4.70 -3.59 -11.85
N ASN A 102 3.79 -4.17 -12.66
CA ASN A 102 2.52 -3.53 -12.97
C ASN A 102 1.63 -3.36 -11.74
N GLN A 103 1.44 -4.42 -10.95
CA GLN A 103 0.63 -4.33 -9.73
C GLN A 103 1.28 -3.43 -8.68
N HIS A 104 2.61 -3.35 -8.66
CA HIS A 104 3.31 -2.41 -7.78
C HIS A 104 3.01 -0.95 -8.13
N LEU A 105 2.91 -0.61 -9.43
CA LEU A 105 2.46 0.71 -9.87
C LEU A 105 1.02 1.03 -9.43
N GLU A 106 0.18 0.00 -9.32
CA GLU A 106 -1.18 0.11 -8.78
C GLU A 106 -1.23 0.18 -7.23
N GLY A 107 -0.07 0.10 -6.57
CA GLY A 107 0.08 0.28 -5.13
C GLY A 107 0.22 -1.02 -4.34
N TRP A 108 0.25 -2.19 -4.99
CA TRP A 108 0.59 -3.44 -4.33
C TRP A 108 2.04 -3.39 -3.84
N LYS A 109 2.32 -3.94 -2.66
CA LYS A 109 3.67 -3.94 -2.07
C LYS A 109 4.06 -5.38 -1.72
N PRO A 110 4.42 -6.19 -2.73
CA PRO A 110 4.69 -7.60 -2.50
C PRO A 110 5.82 -7.80 -1.52
N ASP A 111 5.60 -8.71 -0.58
CA ASP A 111 6.65 -9.25 0.27
C ASP A 111 7.23 -10.54 -0.33
N LYS A 112 8.13 -11.20 0.41
CA LYS A 112 8.76 -12.44 -0.04
C LYS A 112 7.73 -13.57 -0.24
N LYS A 113 6.73 -13.68 0.63
CA LYS A 113 5.72 -14.76 0.59
C LYS A 113 4.81 -14.59 -0.61
N ASP A 114 4.48 -13.34 -0.96
CA ASP A 114 3.72 -13.05 -2.17
C ASP A 114 4.43 -13.56 -3.42
N ILE A 115 5.75 -13.35 -3.51
CA ILE A 115 6.55 -13.85 -4.64
C ILE A 115 6.68 -15.39 -4.60
N GLU A 116 6.90 -15.97 -3.42
CA GLU A 116 6.91 -17.44 -3.25
C GLU A 116 5.57 -18.06 -3.69
N TYR A 117 4.45 -17.41 -3.37
CA TYR A 117 3.12 -17.83 -3.81
C TYR A 117 2.98 -17.73 -5.33
N LEU A 118 3.32 -16.60 -5.96
CA LEU A 118 3.27 -16.47 -7.42
C LEU A 118 4.13 -17.52 -8.13
N LEU A 119 5.31 -17.81 -7.57
CA LEU A 119 6.20 -18.83 -8.10
C LEU A 119 5.61 -20.24 -7.98
N ASP A 120 5.06 -20.58 -6.81
CA ASP A 120 4.40 -21.87 -6.60
C ASP A 120 3.21 -22.04 -7.55
N ARG A 121 2.36 -21.01 -7.69
CA ARG A 121 1.23 -21.01 -8.64
C ARG A 121 1.64 -21.22 -10.09
N ALA A 122 2.78 -20.66 -10.49
CA ALA A 122 3.27 -20.83 -11.85
C ALA A 122 3.78 -22.25 -12.12
N TYR A 123 4.33 -22.93 -11.12
CA TYR A 123 4.75 -24.33 -11.23
C TYR A 123 3.61 -25.32 -10.99
N ASN A 124 2.66 -24.96 -10.12
CA ASN A 124 1.53 -25.75 -9.68
C ASN A 124 0.23 -24.97 -9.89
N PRO A 125 -0.29 -24.93 -11.14
CA PRO A 125 -1.60 -24.34 -11.39
C PRO A 125 -2.67 -25.10 -10.59
N ASP A 126 -3.58 -24.38 -9.94
CA ASP A 126 -4.76 -24.97 -9.29
C ASP A 126 -6.00 -24.44 -10.01
N PRO A 127 -6.55 -25.24 -10.93
CA PRO A 127 -7.73 -24.87 -11.68
C PRO A 127 -8.96 -24.60 -10.79
N GLU A 128 -9.05 -25.23 -9.61
CA GLU A 128 -10.20 -25.02 -8.73
C GLU A 128 -10.16 -23.62 -8.08
N LEU A 129 -8.97 -23.15 -7.72
CA LEU A 129 -8.80 -21.80 -7.20
C LEU A 129 -9.00 -20.75 -8.30
N ASP A 130 -8.50 -21.01 -9.51
CA ASP A 130 -8.67 -20.10 -10.65
C ASP A 130 -10.17 -19.96 -11.00
N ASP A 131 -10.91 -21.08 -11.07
CA ASP A 131 -12.37 -21.09 -11.23
C ASP A 131 -13.12 -20.37 -10.10
N ALA A 132 -12.60 -20.43 -8.87
CA ALA A 132 -13.19 -19.74 -7.73
C ALA A 132 -12.97 -18.22 -7.81
N ILE A 133 -11.79 -17.78 -8.25
CA ILE A 133 -11.46 -16.35 -8.47
C ILE A 133 -12.31 -15.80 -9.62
N ASP A 134 -12.44 -16.51 -10.74
CA ASP A 134 -13.25 -16.08 -11.88
C ASP A 134 -14.72 -15.88 -11.50
N LYS A 135 -15.27 -16.78 -10.67
CA LYS A 135 -16.62 -16.64 -10.11
C LYS A 135 -16.77 -15.46 -9.14
N LEU A 136 -15.71 -15.10 -8.41
CA LEU A 136 -15.72 -13.99 -7.46
C LEU A 136 -15.56 -12.62 -8.14
N VAL A 137 -14.72 -12.54 -9.17
CA VAL A 137 -14.42 -11.30 -9.91
C VAL A 137 -15.46 -11.03 -11.02
N GLY A 138 -16.21 -12.06 -11.43
CA GLY A 138 -17.32 -11.91 -12.37
C GLY A 138 -16.92 -11.97 -13.84
N ASP A 139 -15.65 -12.30 -14.15
CA ASP A 139 -15.18 -12.55 -15.50
C ASP A 139 -15.62 -13.95 -15.95
N LYS A 140 -16.92 -14.09 -16.24
CA LYS A 140 -17.34 -15.12 -17.18
C LYS A 140 -16.81 -14.71 -18.55
N VAL A 141 -15.70 -15.31 -18.97
CA VAL A 141 -15.47 -15.49 -20.40
C VAL A 141 -16.54 -16.48 -20.86
N ASP A 142 -17.65 -15.97 -21.39
CA ASP A 142 -18.61 -16.78 -22.13
C ASP A 142 -17.87 -17.38 -23.33
N ALA A 143 -17.35 -18.59 -23.15
CA ALA A 143 -16.82 -19.40 -24.24
C ALA A 143 -17.97 -19.73 -25.20
N ARG A 144 -17.95 -19.08 -26.36
CA ARG A 144 -18.72 -19.48 -27.55
C ARG A 144 -18.02 -20.62 -28.28
#